data_AF-A0AAT9LDL7-F1
#
_entry.id   AF-A0AAT9LDL7-F1
#
_cell.length_a   1.000
_cell.length_b   1.000
_cell.length_c   1.000
_cell.angle_alpha   90.00
_cell.angle_beta   90.00
_cell.angle_gamma   90.00
#
_symmetry.space_group_name_H-M   'P 1'
#
loop_
_entity.id
_entity.type
_entity.pdbx_description
1 polymer ?
#
loop_
_entity_poly.entity_id
_entity_poly.type
_entity_poly.pdbx_seq_one_letter_code
_entity_poly.pdbx_strand_id
1 'polypeptide(L)'
;MRNLWTRALWGGVIGVIFKDAILLLGRGAGWVKTNLLASIAGIVTSRATASSPSGMILGFVIHVLWGAVWALLFTAVVRAFHSRHNIIAGIINGLVVWLLWGLVLPPLGMGTQPWILGTATTVFTLLACLAYGLAVGYAVSEEAVLAR
;
A
#
# COMPACT_ATOMS: atom_id res chain seq x y z
N MET A 1 10.71 19.73 -11.70
CA MET A 1 10.30 19.58 -10.28
C MET A 1 8.80 19.30 -10.08
N ARG A 2 7.87 20.05 -10.70
CA ARG A 2 6.41 19.82 -10.56
C ARG A 2 5.97 18.41 -11.02
N ASN A 3 6.59 17.88 -12.08
CA ASN A 3 6.32 16.54 -12.62
C ASN A 3 6.61 15.40 -11.61
N LEU A 4 7.65 15.51 -10.78
CA LEU A 4 8.01 14.44 -9.83
C LEU A 4 6.93 14.23 -8.76
N TRP A 5 6.42 15.31 -8.17
CA TRP A 5 5.39 15.23 -7.14
C TRP A 5 4.07 14.69 -7.68
N THR A 6 3.68 15.11 -8.89
CA THR A 6 2.49 14.58 -9.55
C THR A 6 2.65 13.10 -9.89
N ARG A 7 3.83 12.67 -10.37
CA ARG A 7 4.12 11.25 -10.60
C ARG A 7 4.11 10.44 -9.31
N ALA A 8 4.71 10.94 -8.24
CA ALA A 8 4.68 10.30 -6.93
C ALA A 8 3.25 10.10 -6.42
N LEU A 9 2.41 11.13 -6.54
CA LEU A 9 1.00 11.05 -6.18
C LEU A 9 0.28 9.96 -6.97
N TRP A 10 0.42 9.96 -8.30
CA TRP A 10 -0.19 8.92 -9.14
C TRP A 10 0.42 7.54 -8.91
N GLY A 11 1.71 7.43 -8.63
CA GLY A 11 2.38 6.19 -8.25
C GLY A 11 1.82 5.61 -6.95
N GLY A 12 1.52 6.47 -5.98
CA GLY A 12 0.81 6.09 -4.75
C GLY A 12 -0.59 5.57 -5.02
N VAL A 13 -1.39 6.31 -5.81
CA VAL A 13 -2.76 5.92 -6.19
C VAL A 13 -2.77 4.59 -6.94
N ILE A 14 -2.03 4.50 -8.05
CA ILE A 14 -1.95 3.29 -8.89
C ILE A 14 -1.38 2.12 -8.09
N GLY A 15 -0.36 2.37 -7.27
CA GLY A 15 0.24 1.36 -6.42
C GLY A 15 -0.76 0.77 -5.42
N VAL A 16 -1.59 1.59 -4.78
CA VAL A 16 -2.63 1.09 -3.85
C VAL A 16 -3.70 0.31 -4.61
N ILE A 17 -4.17 0.82 -5.75
CA ILE A 17 -5.16 0.10 -6.58
C ILE A 17 -4.63 -1.29 -6.95
N PHE A 18 -3.37 -1.38 -7.39
CA PHE A 18 -2.75 -2.63 -7.76
C PHE A 18 -2.54 -3.57 -6.57
N LYS A 19 -2.07 -3.03 -5.43
CA LYS A 19 -1.97 -3.75 -4.15
C LYS A 19 -3.32 -4.35 -3.75
N ASP A 20 -4.38 -3.54 -3.76
CA ASP A 20 -5.72 -3.98 -3.35
C ASP A 20 -6.31 -5.00 -4.33
N ALA A 21 -6.03 -4.88 -5.64
CA ALA A 21 -6.38 -5.89 -6.63
C ALA A 21 -5.72 -7.24 -6.34
N ILE A 22 -4.41 -7.25 -6.03
CA ILE A 22 -3.69 -8.48 -5.63
C ILE A 22 -4.31 -9.09 -4.37
N LEU A 23 -4.61 -8.27 -3.37
CA LEU A 23 -5.20 -8.73 -2.11
C LEU A 23 -6.62 -9.27 -2.31
N LEU A 24 -7.42 -8.63 -3.17
CA LEU A 24 -8.77 -9.06 -3.51
C LEU A 24 -8.77 -10.40 -4.24
N LEU A 25 -7.88 -10.57 -5.23
CA LEU A 25 -7.69 -11.84 -5.94
C LEU A 25 -7.23 -12.94 -4.98
N GLY A 26 -6.24 -12.66 -4.14
CA GLY A 26 -5.76 -13.60 -3.12
C GLY A 26 -6.84 -13.96 -2.10
N ARG A 27 -7.74 -13.03 -1.76
CA ARG A 27 -8.88 -13.28 -0.87
C ARG A 27 -9.96 -14.12 -1.56
N GLY A 28 -10.26 -13.84 -2.83
CA GLY A 28 -11.19 -14.62 -3.65
C GLY A 28 -10.75 -16.08 -3.84
N ALA A 29 -9.44 -16.32 -3.89
CA ALA A 29 -8.84 -17.66 -3.93
C ALA A 29 -8.69 -18.34 -2.54
N GLY A 30 -9.09 -17.66 -1.44
CA GLY A 30 -8.96 -18.19 -0.07
C GLY A 30 -7.55 -18.12 0.53
N TRP A 31 -6.58 -17.52 -0.16
CA TRP A 31 -5.18 -17.41 0.28
C TRP A 31 -4.94 -16.25 1.26
N VAL A 32 -5.68 -15.16 1.11
CA VAL A 32 -5.60 -13.97 1.97
C VAL A 32 -6.76 -13.96 2.96
N LYS A 33 -6.48 -14.21 4.23
CA LYS A 33 -7.51 -14.29 5.28
C LYS A 33 -7.86 -12.94 5.90
N THR A 34 -6.98 -11.95 5.77
CA THR A 34 -7.20 -10.59 6.27
C THR A 34 -8.08 -9.76 5.32
N ASN A 35 -8.81 -8.78 5.86
CA ASN A 35 -9.56 -7.79 5.09
C ASN A 35 -9.12 -6.38 5.54
N LEU A 36 -8.09 -5.86 4.88
CA LEU A 36 -7.54 -4.55 5.21
C LEU A 36 -8.56 -3.43 4.97
N LEU A 37 -9.34 -3.50 3.89
CA LEU A 37 -10.33 -2.47 3.55
C LEU A 37 -11.43 -2.39 4.61
N ALA A 38 -11.97 -3.53 5.06
CA ALA A 38 -12.92 -3.53 6.17
C ALA A 38 -12.28 -3.03 7.48
N SER A 39 -11.00 -3.36 7.72
CA SER A 39 -10.28 -2.88 8.90
C SER A 39 -10.12 -1.36 8.88
N ILE A 40 -9.80 -0.77 7.72
CA ILE A 40 -9.69 0.68 7.52
C ILE A 40 -11.07 1.35 7.66
N ALA A 41 -12.12 0.78 7.06
CA ALA A 41 -13.47 1.31 7.18
C ALA A 41 -13.97 1.29 8.63
N GLY A 42 -13.58 0.27 9.41
CA GLY A 42 -13.90 0.15 10.83
C GLY A 42 -13.26 1.20 11.74
N ILE A 43 -12.32 2.00 11.24
CA ILE A 43 -11.74 3.14 11.97
C ILE A 43 -12.75 4.28 12.07
N VAL A 44 -13.57 4.46 11.03
CA VAL A 44 -14.47 5.61 10.87
C VAL A 44 -15.95 5.23 10.85
N THR A 45 -16.26 3.94 10.93
CA THR A 45 -17.64 3.42 10.92
C THR A 45 -17.85 2.27 11.90
N SER A 46 -19.10 1.86 12.09
CA SER A 46 -19.43 0.67 12.87
C SER A 46 -18.94 -0.61 12.19
N ARG A 47 -18.75 -1.69 12.97
CA ARG A 47 -18.34 -3.01 12.43
C ARG A 47 -19.32 -3.55 11.37
N ALA A 48 -20.62 -3.28 11.52
CA ALA A 48 -21.64 -3.70 10.58
C ALA A 48 -21.51 -2.97 9.23
N THR A 49 -21.22 -1.66 9.25
CA THR A 49 -21.01 -0.89 8.03
C THR A 49 -19.68 -1.27 7.37
N ALA A 50 -18.62 -1.46 8.16
CA ALA A 50 -17.27 -1.77 7.68
C ALA A 50 -17.19 -3.07 6.85
N SER A 51 -17.99 -4.08 7.17
CA SER A 51 -18.05 -5.34 6.43
C SER A 51 -19.02 -5.34 5.23
N SER A 52 -19.79 -4.27 5.06
CA SER A 52 -20.73 -4.10 3.95
C SER A 52 -20.03 -3.58 2.68
N PRO A 53 -20.66 -3.66 1.49
CA PRO A 53 -20.10 -3.12 0.26
C PRO A 53 -19.76 -1.62 0.34
N SER A 54 -20.59 -0.82 1.00
CA SER A 54 -20.33 0.62 1.17
C SER A 54 -19.15 0.89 2.10
N GLY A 55 -18.98 0.08 3.15
CA GLY A 55 -17.80 0.11 4.01
C GLY A 55 -16.52 -0.23 3.25
N MET A 56 -16.56 -1.25 2.40
CA MET A 56 -15.41 -1.63 1.56
C MET A 56 -15.00 -0.51 0.59
N ILE A 57 -15.97 0.19 -0.01
CA ILE A 57 -15.70 1.36 -0.86
C ILE A 57 -15.06 2.48 -0.04
N LEU A 58 -15.60 2.79 1.15
CA LEU A 58 -15.03 3.80 2.03
C LEU A 58 -13.60 3.46 2.45
N GLY A 59 -13.36 2.21 2.85
CA GLY A 59 -12.04 1.70 3.20
C GLY A 59 -11.05 1.82 2.04
N PHE A 60 -11.49 1.51 0.81
CA PHE A 60 -10.69 1.68 -0.41
C PHE A 60 -10.34 3.15 -0.67
N VAL A 61 -11.31 4.07 -0.57
CA VAL A 61 -11.06 5.51 -0.76
C VAL A 61 -10.03 6.01 0.25
N ILE A 62 -10.18 5.66 1.53
CA ILE A 62 -9.23 6.04 2.58
C ILE A 62 -7.84 5.45 2.30
N HIS A 63 -7.77 4.19 1.89
CA HIS A 63 -6.50 3.52 1.60
C HIS A 63 -5.78 4.17 0.41
N VAL A 64 -6.49 4.54 -0.66
CA VAL A 64 -5.93 5.26 -1.81
C VAL A 64 -5.39 6.63 -1.40
N LEU A 65 -6.16 7.40 -0.62
CA LEU A 65 -5.71 8.70 -0.13
C LEU A 65 -4.47 8.56 0.76
N TRP A 66 -4.47 7.59 1.67
CA TRP A 66 -3.33 7.33 2.54
C TRP A 66 -2.09 6.90 1.76
N GLY A 67 -2.23 6.05 0.74
CA GLY A 67 -1.13 5.68 -0.15
C GLY A 67 -0.58 6.85 -0.95
N ALA A 68 -1.44 7.74 -1.46
CA ALA A 68 -1.00 8.96 -2.13
C ALA A 68 -0.15 9.85 -1.19
N VAL A 69 -0.62 10.06 0.05
CA VAL A 69 0.13 10.81 1.08
C VAL A 69 1.45 10.13 1.42
N TRP A 70 1.44 8.81 1.64
CA TRP A 70 2.64 8.04 1.93
C TRP A 70 3.67 8.11 0.79
N ALA A 71 3.23 8.03 -0.46
CA ALA A 71 4.11 8.16 -1.62
C ALA A 71 4.78 9.54 -1.70
N LEU A 72 4.07 10.61 -1.34
CA LEU A 72 4.64 11.96 -1.24
C LEU A 72 5.72 12.03 -0.13
N LEU A 73 5.45 11.45 1.04
CA LEU A 73 6.44 11.37 2.13
C LEU A 73 7.69 10.59 1.72
N PHE A 74 7.51 9.42 1.10
CA PHE A 74 8.60 8.63 0.56
C PHE A 74 9.42 9.41 -0.49
N THR A 75 8.75 10.16 -1.37
CA THR A 75 9.42 11.00 -2.37
C THR A 75 10.28 12.08 -1.72
N ALA A 76 9.79 12.69 -0.64
CA ALA A 76 10.55 13.68 0.12
C ALA A 76 11.83 13.04 0.72
N VAL A 77 11.73 11.83 1.26
CA VAL A 77 12.87 11.05 1.77
C VAL A 77 13.88 10.75 0.65
N VAL A 78 13.42 10.17 -0.46
CA VAL A 78 14.30 9.85 -1.62
C VAL A 78 15.08 11.07 -2.10
N ARG A 79 14.42 12.24 -2.17
CA ARG A 79 15.07 13.49 -2.54
C ARG A 79 16.09 13.94 -1.50
N ALA A 80 15.77 13.87 -0.21
CA ALA A 80 16.69 14.27 0.86
C ALA A 80 17.98 13.43 0.85
N PHE A 81 17.86 12.14 0.59
CA PHE A 81 19.00 11.21 0.54
C PHE A 81 19.70 11.14 -0.82
N HIS A 82 19.24 11.90 -1.83
CA HIS A 82 19.81 11.90 -3.19
C HIS A 82 19.99 10.49 -3.78
N SER A 83 19.03 9.59 -3.51
CA SER A 83 19.15 8.20 -3.94
C SER A 83 19.19 8.11 -5.47
N ARG A 84 20.17 7.36 -5.99
CA ARG A 84 20.27 7.00 -7.42
C ARG A 84 19.51 5.71 -7.75
N HIS A 85 19.09 4.95 -6.74
CA HIS A 85 18.47 3.63 -6.90
C HIS A 85 17.03 3.62 -6.40
N ASN A 86 16.16 4.37 -7.07
CA ASN A 86 14.78 4.60 -6.62
C ASN A 86 13.91 3.34 -6.62
N ILE A 87 14.23 2.35 -7.45
CA ILE A 87 13.58 1.02 -7.43
C ILE A 87 13.92 0.26 -6.16
N ILE A 88 15.20 0.23 -5.75
CA ILE A 88 15.62 -0.43 -4.51
C ILE A 88 14.99 0.26 -3.30
N ALA A 89 15.00 1.60 -3.28
CA ALA A 89 14.31 2.38 -2.26
C ALA A 89 12.80 2.07 -2.23
N GLY A 90 12.19 1.86 -3.39
CA GLY A 90 10.80 1.42 -3.54
C GLY A 90 10.54 0.04 -2.92
N ILE A 91 11.41 -0.94 -3.18
CA ILE A 91 11.32 -2.28 -2.57
C ILE A 91 11.39 -2.17 -1.05
N ILE A 92 12.36 -1.42 -0.52
CA ILE A 92 12.50 -1.16 0.92
C ILE A 92 11.23 -0.50 1.46
N ASN A 93 10.68 0.49 0.76
CA ASN A 93 9.43 1.13 1.15
C ASN A 93 8.25 0.14 1.18
N GLY A 94 8.16 -0.78 0.22
CA GLY A 94 7.17 -1.86 0.24
C GLY A 94 7.31 -2.78 1.46
N LEU A 95 8.54 -3.13 1.83
CA LEU A 95 8.84 -3.88 3.06
C LEU A 95 8.43 -3.10 4.31
N VAL A 96 8.74 -1.80 4.38
CA VAL A 96 8.31 -0.94 5.49
C VAL A 96 6.80 -0.91 5.60
N VAL A 97 6.07 -0.73 4.49
CA VAL A 97 4.59 -0.74 4.50
C VAL A 97 4.03 -2.08 4.98
N TRP A 98 4.64 -3.20 4.58
CA TRP A 98 4.24 -4.53 5.07
C TRP A 98 4.52 -4.71 6.57
N LEU A 99 5.66 -4.24 7.06
CA LEU A 99 5.99 -4.24 8.49
C LEU A 99 5.04 -3.33 9.27
N LEU A 100 4.71 -2.14 8.76
CA LEU A 100 3.73 -1.24 9.39
C LEU A 100 2.35 -1.91 9.49
N TRP A 101 1.94 -2.66 8.46
CA TRP A 101 0.73 -3.45 8.54
C TRP A 101 0.80 -4.42 9.71
N GLY A 102 1.79 -5.30 9.78
CA GLY A 102 1.77 -6.33 10.82
C GLY A 102 2.25 -5.89 12.21
N LEU A 103 2.99 -4.79 12.34
CA LEU A 103 3.49 -4.32 13.64
C LEU A 103 2.69 -3.16 14.22
N VAL A 104 2.16 -2.27 13.39
CA VAL A 104 1.52 -1.03 13.85
C VAL A 104 0.00 -1.13 13.85
N LEU A 105 -0.60 -1.68 12.79
CA LEU A 105 -2.07 -1.73 12.69
C LEU A 105 -2.74 -2.61 13.77
N PRO A 106 -2.27 -3.84 14.07
CA PRO A 106 -2.97 -4.68 15.05
C PRO A 106 -3.01 -4.11 16.48
N PRO A 107 -1.93 -3.53 17.05
CA PRO A 107 -2.01 -2.84 18.34
C PRO A 107 -3.00 -1.68 18.38
N LEU A 108 -3.29 -1.06 17.23
CA LEU A 108 -4.31 0.00 17.09
C LEU A 108 -5.73 -0.56 16.93
N GLY A 109 -5.92 -1.87 17.08
CA GLY A 109 -7.19 -2.55 16.84
C GLY A 109 -7.56 -2.65 15.34
N MET A 110 -6.61 -2.39 14.45
CA MET A 110 -6.82 -2.37 13.00
C MET A 110 -6.27 -3.65 12.37
N GLY A 111 -7.17 -4.58 12.05
CA GLY A 111 -6.82 -5.82 11.36
C GLY A 111 -5.91 -6.75 12.17
N THR A 112 -5.30 -7.72 11.48
CA THR A 112 -4.48 -8.78 12.09
C THR A 112 -3.13 -8.84 11.41
N GLN A 113 -2.09 -9.24 12.15
CA GLN A 113 -0.76 -9.51 11.60
C GLN A 113 -0.86 -10.49 10.42
N PRO A 114 -0.39 -10.16 9.22
CA PRO A 114 -0.54 -11.08 8.09
C PRO A 114 0.16 -12.43 8.30
N TRP A 115 1.31 -12.42 9.00
CA TRP A 115 2.14 -13.62 9.19
C TRP A 115 1.58 -14.64 10.18
N ILE A 116 0.64 -14.26 11.05
CA ILE A 116 -0.01 -15.23 11.94
C ILE A 116 -1.17 -15.98 11.27
N LEU A 117 -1.60 -15.52 10.08
CA LEU A 117 -2.75 -16.09 9.36
C LEU A 117 -2.35 -17.23 8.40
N GLY A 118 -1.06 -17.53 8.31
CA GLY A 118 -0.47 -18.61 7.53
C GLY A 118 0.30 -18.14 6.30
N THR A 119 1.18 -19.02 5.80
CA THR A 119 2.17 -18.72 4.75
C THR A 119 1.57 -18.05 3.52
N ALA A 120 0.42 -18.51 3.04
CA ALA A 120 -0.23 -17.93 1.87
C ALA A 120 -0.61 -16.46 2.10
N THR A 121 -1.22 -16.12 3.25
CA THR A 121 -1.56 -14.73 3.57
C THR A 121 -0.29 -13.88 3.74
N THR A 122 0.75 -14.42 4.37
CA THR A 122 2.06 -13.76 4.51
C THR A 122 2.63 -13.36 3.15
N VAL A 123 2.73 -14.33 2.22
CA VAL A 123 3.33 -14.13 0.90
C VAL A 123 2.51 -13.15 0.07
N PHE A 124 1.19 -13.32 0.00
CA PHE A 124 0.35 -12.44 -0.82
C PHE A 124 0.32 -11.00 -0.30
N THR A 125 0.26 -10.80 1.03
CA THR A 125 0.32 -9.44 1.60
C THR A 125 1.69 -8.80 1.39
N LEU A 126 2.78 -9.58 1.49
CA LEU A 126 4.12 -9.11 1.20
C LEU A 126 4.26 -8.69 -0.27
N LEU A 127 3.87 -9.55 -1.21
CA LEU A 127 3.91 -9.26 -2.65
C LEU A 127 3.08 -8.02 -3.00
N ALA A 128 1.89 -7.88 -2.42
CA ALA A 128 1.04 -6.71 -2.64
C ALA A 128 1.72 -5.40 -2.15
N CYS A 129 2.35 -5.42 -0.96
CA CYS A 129 3.08 -4.28 -0.44
C CYS A 129 4.37 -3.98 -1.24
N LEU A 130 5.08 -5.01 -1.70
CA LEU A 130 6.24 -4.85 -2.59
C LEU A 130 5.83 -4.23 -3.92
N ALA A 131 4.69 -4.66 -4.48
CA ALA A 131 4.16 -4.09 -5.72
C ALA A 131 3.81 -2.60 -5.57
N TYR A 132 3.22 -2.21 -4.44
CA TYR A 132 3.04 -0.78 -4.10
C TYR A 132 4.38 -0.04 -4.04
N GLY A 133 5.37 -0.60 -3.31
CA GLY A 133 6.70 -0.01 -3.19
C GLY A 133 7.40 0.19 -4.54
N LEU A 134 7.32 -0.81 -5.43
CA LEU A 134 7.86 -0.76 -6.78
C LEU A 134 7.15 0.29 -7.64
N ALA A 135 5.82 0.38 -7.58
CA ALA A 135 5.05 1.38 -8.33
C ALA A 135 5.47 2.80 -7.94
N VAL A 136 5.62 3.07 -6.63
CA VAL A 136 6.09 4.37 -6.14
C VAL A 136 7.56 4.61 -6.51
N GLY A 137 8.43 3.63 -6.32
CA GLY A 137 9.86 3.73 -6.65
C GLY A 137 10.11 4.02 -8.13
N TYR A 138 9.35 3.38 -9.02
CA TYR A 138 9.38 3.65 -10.46
C TYR A 138 8.81 5.03 -10.79
N ALA A 139 7.72 5.43 -10.15
CA ALA A 139 7.11 6.75 -10.36
C ALA A 139 8.05 7.91 -9.95
N VAL A 140 9.02 7.66 -9.07
CA VAL A 140 10.02 8.66 -8.67
C VAL A 140 11.40 8.45 -9.31
N SER A 141 11.58 7.44 -10.17
CA SER A 141 12.86 7.21 -10.85
C SER A 141 13.10 8.24 -11.97
N GLU A 142 14.38 8.59 -12.16
CA GLU A 142 14.84 9.44 -13.26
C GLU A 142 14.77 8.73 -14.62
N GLU A 143 14.97 7.41 -14.65
CA GLU A 143 14.87 6.60 -15.87
C GLU A 143 13.50 6.72 -16.53
N ALA A 144 12.42 6.80 -15.74
CA ALA A 144 11.08 7.03 -16.24
C ALA A 144 10.83 8.49 -16.67
N VAL A 145 11.78 9.42 -16.44
CA VAL A 145 11.79 10.77 -17.05
C VAL A 145 12.39 10.74 -18.44
N LEU A 146 13.45 9.95 -18.66
CA LEU A 146 14.19 9.90 -19.94
C LEU A 146 13.49 9.08 -21.03
N ALA A 147 12.52 8.24 -20.65
CA ALA A 147 11.72 7.43 -21.58
C ALA A 147 10.56 8.18 -22.26
N ARG A 148 10.47 9.52 -22.12
CA ARG A 148 9.52 10.40 -22.81
C ARG A 148 10.27 11.49 -23.56
#